data_AF-A0A0D0E845-F1
#
_entry.id   AF-A0A0D0E845-F1
#
_cell.length_a   1.000
_cell.length_b   1.000
_cell.length_c   1.000
_cell.angle_alpha   90.00
_cell.angle_beta   90.00
_cell.angle_gamma   90.00
#
_symmetry.space_group_name_H-M   'P 1'
#
loop_
_entity.id
_entity.type
_entity.pdbx_description
1 polymer ?
#
loop_
_entity_poly.entity_id
_entity_poly.type
_entity_poly.pdbx_seq_one_letter_code
_entity_poly.pdbx_strand_id
1 'polypeptide(L)'
;MGRYAGFVNHSHHRVLYKNKMYPTALHLLEAMKFSQRPDLQERIRTCADVNDMYPLSASFQEHVRPDWGHMFLKTMEEVLALKFKQHPSLRALLLGTGLADIVYADANSYWGEGPLGEGANELGKALVRVRDRLRLESER
;
A
#
# COMPACT_ATOMS: atom_id res chain seq x y z
N MET A 1 -8.08 -13.85 12.42
CA MET A 1 -7.50 -13.12 11.25
C MET A 1 -7.09 -14.15 10.21
N GLY A 2 -7.49 -13.96 8.95
CA GLY A 2 -7.20 -14.89 7.86
C GLY A 2 -5.71 -14.95 7.51
N ARG A 3 -5.28 -16.05 6.88
CA ARG A 3 -3.88 -16.34 6.48
C ARG A 3 -3.19 -15.19 5.72
N TYR A 4 -3.96 -14.37 5.00
CA TYR A 4 -3.47 -13.28 4.14
C TYR A 4 -3.80 -11.88 4.68
N ALA A 5 -4.19 -11.75 5.95
CA ALA A 5 -4.52 -10.44 6.56
C ALA A 5 -3.38 -9.42 6.47
N GLY A 6 -2.13 -9.88 6.33
CA GLY A 6 -0.97 -9.03 6.12
C GLY A 6 -0.84 -8.46 4.71
N PHE A 7 -1.69 -8.79 3.74
CA PHE A 7 -1.55 -8.29 2.37
C PHE A 7 -2.13 -6.89 2.17
N VAL A 8 -3.16 -6.52 2.94
CA VAL A 8 -3.78 -5.20 2.85
C VAL A 8 -2.83 -4.08 3.27
N ASN A 9 -2.90 -2.93 2.60
CA ASN A 9 -2.02 -1.78 2.84
C ASN A 9 -2.16 -1.15 4.24
N HIS A 10 -3.32 -1.30 4.89
CA HIS A 10 -3.59 -0.80 6.24
C HIS A 10 -3.27 -1.81 7.36
N SER A 11 -2.72 -2.99 7.05
CA SER A 11 -2.30 -3.95 8.07
C SER A 11 -1.20 -3.34 8.97
N HIS A 12 -1.15 -3.72 10.24
CA HIS A 12 -0.16 -3.27 11.24
C HIS A 12 1.28 -3.80 11.02
N HIS A 13 1.80 -3.61 9.81
CA HIS A 13 3.17 -3.92 9.43
C HIS A 13 3.88 -2.61 9.13
N ARG A 14 4.82 -2.25 10.01
CA ARG A 14 5.55 -0.99 9.89
C ARG A 14 6.44 -0.99 8.65
N VAL A 15 6.62 0.18 8.04
CA VAL A 15 7.49 0.36 6.88
C VAL A 15 8.52 1.44 7.19
N LEU A 16 9.80 1.09 7.09
CA LEU A 16 10.92 2.01 7.13
C LEU A 16 11.09 2.65 5.74
N TYR A 17 11.03 3.97 5.66
CA TYR A 17 11.29 4.72 4.44
C TYR A 17 12.04 6.01 4.78
N LYS A 18 13.17 6.26 4.11
CA LYS A 18 14.04 7.43 4.35
C LYS A 18 14.35 7.65 5.85
N ASN A 19 14.75 6.59 6.54
CA ASN A 19 15.03 6.58 7.99
C ASN A 19 13.85 6.96 8.90
N LYS A 20 12.62 6.90 8.38
CA LYS A 20 11.39 7.16 9.13
C LYS A 20 10.51 5.91 9.16
N MET A 21 10.00 5.58 10.34
CA MET A 21 9.09 4.46 10.54
C MET A 21 7.63 4.91 10.38
N TYR A 22 6.92 4.26 9.47
CA TYR A 22 5.49 4.44 9.23
C TYR A 22 4.71 3.29 9.88
N PRO A 23 3.57 3.55 10.55
CA PRO A 23 2.79 2.50 11.22
C PRO A 23 2.27 1.42 10.26
N THR A 24 1.84 1.83 9.07
CA THR A 24 1.33 0.95 8.02
C THR A 24 1.81 1.42 6.64
N ALA A 25 1.71 0.56 5.63
CA ALA A 25 1.96 0.95 4.24
C ALA A 25 1.02 2.07 3.78
N LEU A 26 -0.23 2.09 4.26
CA LEU A 26 -1.18 3.15 3.94
C LEU A 26 -0.74 4.53 4.45
N HIS A 27 -0.17 4.62 5.66
CA HIS A 27 0.40 5.88 6.16
C HIS A 27 1.52 6.41 5.23
N LEU A 28 2.38 5.51 4.75
CA LEU A 28 3.43 5.88 3.81
C LEU A 28 2.85 6.35 2.46
N LEU A 29 1.90 5.61 1.90
CA LEU A 29 1.22 5.98 0.66
C LEU A 29 0.56 7.35 0.76
N GLU A 30 -0.16 7.61 1.85
CA GLU A 30 -0.88 8.86 2.03
C GLU A 30 0.08 10.04 2.20
N ALA A 31 1.20 9.85 2.92
CA ALA A 31 2.25 10.86 3.04
C ALA A 31 2.86 11.22 1.66
N MET A 32 2.99 10.25 0.73
CA MET A 32 3.57 10.50 -0.59
C MET A 32 2.77 11.48 -1.48
N LYS A 33 1.51 11.77 -1.12
CA LYS A 33 0.73 12.84 -1.74
C LYS A 33 1.40 14.20 -1.61
N PHE A 34 2.11 14.42 -0.51
CA PHE A 34 2.61 15.73 -0.08
C PHE A 34 4.10 15.88 -0.31
N SER A 35 4.58 15.57 -1.53
CA SER A 35 6.01 15.48 -1.85
C SER A 35 6.81 16.75 -1.54
N GLN A 36 6.19 17.92 -1.66
CA GLN A 36 6.79 19.24 -1.39
C GLN A 36 6.57 19.73 0.05
N ARG A 37 5.89 18.96 0.89
CA ARG A 37 5.49 19.36 2.26
C ARG A 37 5.91 18.31 3.29
N PRO A 38 7.21 18.28 3.66
CA PRO A 38 7.72 17.33 4.66
C PRO A 38 7.04 17.43 6.02
N ASP A 39 6.53 18.62 6.37
CA ASP A 39 5.73 18.88 7.56
C ASP A 39 4.41 18.08 7.56
N LEU A 40 3.71 18.05 6.43
CA LEU A 40 2.46 17.29 6.29
C LEU A 40 2.71 15.78 6.23
N GLN A 41 3.79 15.36 5.57
CA GLN A 41 4.24 13.96 5.59
C GLN A 41 4.47 13.48 7.02
N GLU A 42 5.09 14.31 7.85
CA GLU A 42 5.36 13.98 9.26
C GLU A 42 4.07 13.88 10.06
N ARG A 43 3.12 14.82 9.89
CA ARG A 43 1.81 14.77 10.55
C ARG A 43 1.05 13.48 10.22
N ILE A 44 1.06 13.06 8.95
CA ILE A 44 0.45 11.80 8.53
C ILE A 44 1.20 10.62 9.14
N ARG A 45 2.53 10.61 9.11
CA ARG A 45 3.35 9.53 9.69
C ARG A 45 3.07 9.31 11.18
N THR A 46 2.85 10.39 11.93
CA THR A 46 2.59 10.36 13.37
C THR A 46 1.12 10.12 13.73
N CYS A 47 0.22 10.01 12.74
CA CYS A 47 -1.16 9.64 12.98
C CYS A 47 -1.24 8.24 13.60
N ALA A 48 -2.03 8.10 14.67
CA ALA A 48 -2.13 6.84 15.40
C ALA A 48 -2.99 5.82 14.65
N ASP A 49 -4.12 6.28 14.09
CA ASP A 49 -5.10 5.45 13.42
C ASP A 49 -5.29 5.86 11.95
N VAL A 50 -5.59 4.87 11.11
CA VAL A 50 -5.91 5.06 9.69
C VAL A 50 -7.22 5.86 9.53
N ASN A 51 -8.18 5.67 10.44
CA ASN A 51 -9.46 6.38 10.42
C ASN A 51 -9.29 7.89 10.61
N ASP A 52 -8.32 8.30 11.44
CA ASP A 52 -7.98 9.71 11.67
C ASP A 52 -7.10 10.29 10.55
N MET A 53 -6.35 9.42 9.85
CA MET A 53 -5.46 9.80 8.77
C MET A 53 -6.22 10.36 7.56
N TYR A 54 -7.38 9.79 7.21
CA TYR A 54 -8.14 10.21 6.03
C TYR A 54 -8.71 11.63 6.15
N PRO A 55 -9.42 12.03 7.24
CA PRO A 55 -9.84 13.41 7.44
C PRO A 55 -8.66 14.38 7.46
N LEU A 56 -7.55 13.99 8.10
CA LEU A 56 -6.34 14.80 8.15
C LEU A 56 -5.78 15.04 6.74
N SER A 57 -5.62 13.99 5.94
CA SER A 57 -5.14 14.12 4.56
C SER A 57 -6.11 14.89 3.65
N ALA A 58 -7.43 14.73 3.87
CA ALA A 58 -8.45 15.52 3.18
C ALA A 58 -8.37 17.02 3.53
N SER A 59 -7.92 17.38 4.73
CA SER A 59 -7.69 18.79 5.09
C SER A 59 -6.49 19.42 4.35
N PHE A 60 -5.65 18.62 3.69
CA PHE A 60 -4.45 19.09 2.98
C PHE A 60 -4.55 19.02 1.47
N GLN A 61 -5.74 18.83 0.89
CA GLN A 61 -5.92 18.55 -0.54
C GLN A 61 -5.23 19.56 -1.46
N GLU A 62 -5.16 20.84 -1.08
CA GLU A 62 -4.45 21.90 -1.81
C GLU A 62 -2.93 21.68 -1.97
N HIS A 63 -2.34 20.80 -1.15
CA HIS A 63 -0.92 20.48 -1.14
C HIS A 63 -0.60 19.13 -1.78
N VAL A 64 -1.62 18.43 -2.30
CA VAL A 64 -1.42 17.19 -3.05
C VAL A 64 -0.65 17.50 -4.33
N ARG A 65 0.37 16.69 -4.62
CA ARG A 65 1.14 16.80 -5.85
C ARG A 65 0.25 16.70 -7.10
N PRO A 66 0.49 17.52 -8.14
CA PRO A 66 -0.42 17.63 -9.29
C PRO A 66 -0.50 16.35 -10.14
N ASP A 67 0.55 15.52 -10.13
CA ASP A 67 0.64 14.27 -10.87
C ASP A 67 0.14 13.04 -10.10
N TRP A 68 -0.48 13.24 -8.93
CA TRP A 68 -0.86 12.15 -8.03
C TRP A 68 -1.75 11.09 -8.70
N GLY A 69 -2.75 11.50 -9.49
CA GLY A 69 -3.67 10.58 -10.16
C GLY A 69 -2.97 9.55 -11.06
N HIS A 70 -1.86 9.94 -11.71
CA HIS A 70 -1.07 9.05 -12.56
C HIS A 70 -0.04 8.24 -11.77
N MET A 71 0.54 8.85 -10.73
CA MET A 71 1.60 8.25 -9.93
C MET A 71 1.09 7.31 -8.84
N PHE A 72 -0.20 7.36 -8.53
CA PHE A 72 -0.78 6.71 -7.38
C PHE A 72 -0.57 5.18 -7.36
N LEU A 73 -0.93 4.49 -8.43
CA LEU A 73 -0.79 3.03 -8.54
C LEU A 73 0.67 2.60 -8.46
N LYS A 74 1.55 3.30 -9.19
CA LYS A 74 3.00 3.05 -9.14
C LYS A 74 3.56 3.25 -7.72
N THR A 75 3.14 4.31 -7.03
CA THR A 75 3.55 4.59 -5.65
C THR A 75 3.04 3.49 -4.71
N MET A 76 1.82 3.00 -4.90
CA MET A 76 1.28 1.89 -4.10
C MET A 76 2.11 0.61 -4.28
N GLU A 77 2.49 0.27 -5.51
CA GLU A 77 3.38 -0.87 -5.76
C GLU A 77 4.74 -0.73 -5.09
N GLU A 78 5.36 0.46 -5.16
CA GLU A 78 6.63 0.72 -4.48
C GLU A 78 6.51 0.58 -2.96
N VAL A 79 5.43 1.11 -2.37
CA VAL A 79 5.16 1.04 -0.94
C VAL A 79 4.88 -0.40 -0.49
N LEU A 80 4.08 -1.16 -1.24
CA LEU A 80 3.85 -2.58 -0.97
C LEU A 80 5.16 -3.36 -1.11
N ALA A 81 5.95 -3.14 -2.16
CA ALA A 81 7.24 -3.79 -2.32
C ALA A 81 8.17 -3.53 -1.13
N LEU A 82 8.23 -2.30 -0.62
CA LEU A 82 8.99 -1.98 0.60
C LEU A 82 8.50 -2.76 1.81
N LYS A 83 7.17 -2.81 2.03
CA LYS A 83 6.56 -3.60 3.09
C LYS A 83 6.94 -5.08 2.98
N PHE A 84 6.74 -5.71 1.83
CA PHE A 84 7.06 -7.13 1.66
C PHE A 84 8.57 -7.40 1.80
N LYS A 85 9.46 -6.51 1.31
CA LYS A 85 10.91 -6.66 1.52
C LYS A 85 11.31 -6.64 2.99
N GLN A 86 10.65 -5.81 3.80
CA GLN A 86 10.98 -5.63 5.21
C GLN A 86 10.34 -6.68 6.13
N HIS A 87 9.36 -7.45 5.61
CA HIS A 87 8.65 -8.48 6.37
C HIS A 87 8.82 -9.85 5.67
N PRO A 88 9.89 -10.61 5.98
CA PRO A 88 10.22 -11.86 5.31
C PRO A 88 9.09 -12.90 5.31
N SER A 89 8.31 -12.98 6.39
CA SER A 89 7.14 -13.87 6.49
C SER A 89 6.06 -13.52 5.47
N LEU A 90 5.75 -12.23 5.31
CA LEU A 90 4.80 -11.76 4.30
C LEU A 90 5.34 -11.97 2.89
N ARG A 91 6.63 -11.73 2.66
CA ARG A 91 7.27 -12.01 1.36
C ARG A 91 7.15 -13.47 1.00
N ALA A 92 7.45 -14.38 1.92
CA ALA A 92 7.32 -15.82 1.71
C ALA A 92 5.87 -16.21 1.41
N LEU A 93 4.90 -15.65 2.13
CA LEU A 93 3.47 -15.88 1.84
C LEU A 93 3.08 -15.37 0.44
N LEU A 94 3.54 -14.18 0.05
CA LEU A 94 3.25 -13.60 -1.26
C LEU A 94 3.86 -14.43 -2.39
N LEU A 95 5.13 -14.83 -2.27
CA LEU A 95 5.79 -15.69 -3.25
C LEU A 95 5.16 -17.10 -3.29
N GLY A 96 4.71 -17.60 -2.14
CA GLY A 96 4.02 -18.88 -2.00
C GLY A 96 2.65 -18.95 -2.68
N THR A 97 2.08 -17.81 -3.09
CA THR A 97 0.89 -17.79 -3.99
C THR A 97 1.20 -18.31 -5.40
N GLY A 98 2.48 -18.46 -5.75
CA GLY A 98 2.90 -19.05 -7.02
C GLY A 98 2.49 -18.19 -8.21
N LEU A 99 1.62 -18.73 -9.05
CA LEU A 99 1.05 -18.07 -10.23
C LEU A 99 -0.44 -17.74 -10.05
N ALA A 100 -1.01 -18.02 -8.88
CA ALA A 100 -2.43 -17.76 -8.62
C ALA A 100 -2.73 -16.26 -8.67
N ASP A 101 -3.91 -15.90 -9.16
CA ASP A 101 -4.42 -14.55 -9.03
C ASP A 101 -4.70 -14.22 -7.56
N ILE A 102 -4.50 -12.96 -7.21
CA ILE A 102 -4.80 -12.44 -5.88
C ILE A 102 -6.03 -11.54 -6.02
N VAL A 103 -7.10 -11.89 -5.32
CA VAL A 103 -8.34 -11.13 -5.29
C VAL A 103 -8.51 -10.50 -3.91
N TYR A 104 -8.69 -9.19 -3.87
CA TYR A 104 -9.06 -8.49 -2.65
C TYR A 104 -10.59 -8.48 -2.52
N ALA A 105 -11.09 -9.37 -1.66
CA ALA A 105 -12.53 -9.52 -1.40
C ALA A 105 -13.06 -8.36 -0.54
N ASP A 106 -13.39 -7.26 -1.21
CA ASP A 106 -13.86 -6.01 -0.61
C ASP A 106 -14.91 -5.36 -1.54
N ALA A 107 -15.94 -4.78 -0.94
CA ALA A 107 -17.05 -4.14 -1.67
C ALA A 107 -16.61 -2.88 -2.44
N ASN A 108 -15.41 -2.36 -2.18
CA ASN A 108 -14.84 -1.26 -2.95
C ASN A 108 -14.55 -1.70 -4.39
N SER A 109 -15.28 -1.15 -5.35
CA SER A 109 -15.18 -1.51 -6.77
C SER A 109 -13.86 -1.09 -7.45
N TYR A 110 -13.05 -0.23 -6.83
CA TYR A 110 -11.74 0.14 -7.37
C TYR A 110 -10.64 -0.76 -6.80
N TRP A 111 -10.60 -0.91 -5.48
CA TRP A 111 -9.54 -1.67 -4.81
C TRP A 111 -9.75 -3.17 -4.81
N GLY A 112 -11.00 -3.60 -4.64
CA GLY A 112 -11.40 -4.99 -4.50
C GLY A 112 -12.24 -5.47 -5.67
N GLU A 113 -12.84 -6.63 -5.48
CA GLU A 113 -13.75 -7.27 -6.45
C GLU A 113 -15.13 -6.60 -6.52
N GLY A 114 -15.44 -5.65 -5.64
CA GLY A 114 -16.75 -5.00 -5.61
C GLY A 114 -17.87 -5.92 -5.12
N PRO A 115 -19.11 -5.41 -5.00
CA PRO A 115 -20.21 -6.19 -4.43
C PRO A 115 -20.68 -7.35 -5.33
N LEU A 116 -20.36 -7.30 -6.63
CA LEU A 116 -20.80 -8.28 -7.65
C LEU A 116 -19.63 -9.01 -8.32
N GLY A 117 -18.39 -8.84 -7.87
CA GLY A 117 -17.20 -9.45 -8.50
C GLY A 117 -16.69 -8.72 -9.76
N GLU A 118 -17.29 -7.59 -10.13
CA GLU A 118 -16.93 -6.79 -11.31
C GLU A 118 -15.96 -5.63 -11.00
N GLY A 119 -15.49 -5.55 -9.76
CA GLY A 119 -14.53 -4.53 -9.32
C GLY A 119 -13.16 -4.68 -9.98
N ALA A 120 -12.43 -3.58 -10.02
CA ALA A 120 -11.14 -3.51 -10.70
C ALA A 120 -10.05 -4.31 -9.99
N ASN A 121 -10.21 -4.69 -8.71
CA ASN A 121 -9.23 -5.47 -7.94
C ASN A 121 -7.79 -4.89 -8.04
N GLU A 122 -7.66 -3.56 -8.01
CA GLU A 122 -6.36 -2.91 -8.21
C GLU A 122 -5.35 -3.28 -7.13
N LEU A 123 -5.80 -3.57 -5.90
CA LEU A 123 -4.90 -4.05 -4.85
C LEU A 123 -4.36 -5.45 -5.16
N GLY A 124 -5.23 -6.37 -5.60
CA GLY A 124 -4.84 -7.71 -6.00
C GLY A 124 -3.85 -7.70 -7.16
N LYS A 125 -4.15 -6.92 -8.20
CA LYS A 125 -3.24 -6.70 -9.34
C LYS A 125 -1.89 -6.11 -8.91
N ALA A 126 -1.89 -5.12 -8.02
CA ALA A 126 -0.66 -4.54 -7.48
C ALA A 126 0.17 -5.57 -6.69
N LEU A 127 -0.47 -6.44 -5.92
CA LEU A 127 0.20 -7.53 -5.19
C LEU A 127 0.85 -8.54 -6.15
N VAL A 128 0.19 -8.89 -7.27
CA VAL A 128 0.77 -9.73 -8.32
C VAL A 128 2.00 -9.06 -8.93
N ARG A 129 1.93 -7.76 -9.30
CA ARG A 129 3.09 -7.04 -9.84
C ARG A 129 4.26 -6.98 -8.85
N VAL A 130 3.97 -6.76 -7.56
CA VAL A 130 4.99 -6.79 -6.49
C VAL A 130 5.58 -8.19 -6.32
N ARG A 131 4.77 -9.26 -6.38
CA ARG A 131 5.24 -10.65 -6.33
C ARG A 131 6.25 -10.92 -7.43
N ASP A 132 5.91 -10.56 -8.67
CA ASP A 132 6.75 -10.82 -9.84
C ASP A 132 8.06 -10.03 -9.75
N ARG A 133 7.99 -8.77 -9.30
CA ARG A 133 9.19 -7.96 -9.01
C ARG A 133 10.09 -8.62 -7.95
N LEU A 134 9.52 -9.10 -6.84
CA LEU A 134 10.30 -9.72 -5.75
C LEU A 134 10.88 -11.08 -6.12
N ARG A 135 10.27 -11.78 -7.08
CA ARG A 135 10.80 -13.01 -7.67
C ARG A 135 12.05 -12.72 -8.50
N LEU A 136 11.96 -11.76 -9.43
CA LEU A 136 13.09 -11.34 -10.27
C LEU A 136 14.28 -10.81 -9.44
N GLU A 137 14.01 -10.09 -8.36
CA GLU A 137 15.06 -9.62 -7.45
C GLU A 137 15.69 -10.75 -6.60
N SER A 138 15.02 -11.90 -6.45
CA SER A 138 15.56 -13.05 -5.72
C SER A 138 16.39 -13.99 -6.60
N GLU A 139 16.26 -13.88 -7.92
CA GLU A 139 16.99 -14.67 -8.92
C GLU A 139 18.29 -13.97 -9.38
N ARG A 140 18.53 -12.74 -8.91
CA ARG A 140 19.77 -11.98 -9.08
C ARG A 140 20.72 -12.18 -7.91
#